data_AF-A0A2N5A3D2-F1
#
_entry.id   AF-A0A2N5A3D2-F1
#
_cell.length_a   1.000
_cell.length_b   1.000
_cell.length_c   1.000
_cell.angle_alpha   90.00
_cell.angle_beta   90.00
_cell.angle_gamma   90.00
#
_symmetry.space_group_name_H-M   'P 1'
#
loop_
_entity.id
_entity.type
_entity.pdbx_description
1 polymer ?
#
loop_
_entity_poly.entity_id
_entity_poly.type
_entity_poly.pdbx_seq_one_letter_code
_entity_poly.pdbx_strand_id
1 'polypeptide(L)' 'MADILLLDNIDSFTYNLADQLRANGHNVVIYRNSVPAQALIERLGT' A
#
# COMPACT_ATOMS: atom_id res chain seq x y z
N MET A 1 -4.23 -8.84 -12.34
CA MET A 1 -3.27 -7.82 -11.88
C MET A 1 -4.08 -6.64 -11.41
N ALA A 2 -3.99 -6.28 -10.13
CA ALA A 2 -4.69 -5.13 -9.56
C ALA A 2 -3.66 -4.20 -8.92
N ASP A 3 -3.95 -2.91 -8.94
CA ASP A 3 -3.17 -1.89 -8.26
C ASP A 3 -3.70 -1.73 -6.83
N ILE A 4 -2.84 -1.98 -5.84
CA ILE A 4 -3.20 -2.03 -4.43
C ILE A 4 -2.35 -1.00 -3.69
N LEU A 5 -3.02 -0.13 -2.94
CA LEU A 5 -2.39 0.76 -1.97
C LEU A 5 -2.61 0.16 -0.57
N LEU A 6 -1.52 -0.17 0.13
CA LEU A 6 -1.56 -0.62 1.52
C LEU A 6 -1.15 0.52 2.46
N LEU A 7 -1.93 0.70 3.52
CA LEU A 7 -1.58 1.59 4.62
C LEU A 7 -0.92 0.80 5.74
N ASP A 8 0.33 1.16 6.03
CA ASP A 8 1.17 0.59 7.08
C ASP A 8 0.97 1.39 8.37
N ASN A 9 0.40 0.71 9.38
CA ASN A 9 0.14 1.25 10.71
C ASN A 9 1.32 1.03 11.69
N ILE A 10 2.56 1.02 11.18
CA ILE A 10 3.76 0.69 11.96
C ILE A 10 3.75 -0.77 12.43
N ASP A 11 3.35 -1.67 11.53
CA ASP A 11 3.30 -3.11 11.80
C ASP A 11 4.12 -3.89 10.75
N SER A 12 4.94 -4.81 11.25
CA SER A 12 5.68 -5.78 10.45
C SER A 12 4.78 -6.64 9.55
N PHE A 13 3.52 -6.89 9.93
CA PHE A 13 2.59 -7.71 9.15
C PHE A 13 2.27 -7.10 7.78
N THR A 14 2.28 -5.77 7.65
CA THR A 14 1.96 -5.10 6.38
C THR A 14 2.90 -5.52 5.25
N TYR A 15 4.17 -5.78 5.55
CA TYR A 15 5.15 -6.24 4.56
C TYR A 15 4.92 -7.69 4.13
N ASN A 16 4.57 -8.58 5.07
CA ASN A 16 4.23 -9.97 4.75
C ASN A 16 3.03 -10.05 3.80
N LEU A 17 2.00 -9.24 4.04
CA LEU A 17 0.83 -9.17 3.16
C LEU A 17 1.19 -8.59 1.79
N ALA A 18 1.99 -7.52 1.76
CA ALA A 18 2.44 -6.91 0.51
C ALA A 18 3.23 -7.90 -0.36
N ASP A 19 4.11 -8.69 0.25
CA ASP A 19 4.94 -9.67 -0.45
C ASP A 19 4.09 -10.81 -1.02
N GLN A 20 3.08 -11.30 -0.28
CA GLN A 20 2.13 -12.30 -0.81
C GLN A 20 1.34 -11.74 -2.00
N LEU A 21 0.84 -10.51 -1.92
CA LEU A 21 0.10 -9.89 -3.01
C LEU A 21 0.97 -9.67 -4.25
N ARG A 22 2.23 -9.24 -4.07
CA ARG A 22 3.22 -9.12 -5.16
C ARG A 22 3.53 -10.48 -5.80
N ALA A 23 3.70 -11.52 -4.99
CA ALA A 23 3.92 -12.89 -5.49
C ALA A 23 2.74 -13.41 -6.32
N ASN A 24 1.51 -12.94 -6.05
CA ASN A 24 0.32 -13.21 -6.85
C ASN A 24 0.18 -12.30 -8.09
N GLY A 25 1.19 -11.48 -8.41
CA GLY A 25 1.20 -10.62 -9.59
C GLY A 25 0.37 -9.34 -9.46
N HIS A 26 0.14 -8.85 -8.24
CA HIS A 26 -0.44 -7.53 -8.01
C HIS A 26 0.63 -6.45 -7.89
N ASN A 27 0.31 -5.23 -8.32
CA ASN A 27 1.14 -4.06 -8.06
C ASN A 27 0.77 -3.51 -6.68
N VAL A 28 1.73 -3.45 -5.76
CA VAL A 28 1.48 -3.06 -4.37
C VAL A 28 2.39 -1.91 -3.96
N VAL A 29 1.78 -0.79 -3.62
CA VAL A 29 2.43 0.40 -3.06
C VAL A 29 2.07 0.52 -1.59
N ILE A 30 3.06 0.78 -0.73
CA ILE A 30 2.86 0.89 0.72
C ILE A 30 3.11 2.34 1.14
N TYR A 31 2.18 2.91 1.91
CA TYR A 31 2.35 4.20 2.57
C TYR A 31 2.19 4.03 4.08
N ARG A 32 2.97 4.76 4.87
CA ARG A 32 2.75 4.84 6.32
C ARG A 32 1.47 5.64 6.61
N ASN A 33 0.76 5.27 7.67
CA ASN A 33 -0.39 6.01 8.18
C ASN A 33 -0.05 7.43 8.67
N SER A 34 1.24 7.74 8.86
CA SER A 34 1.75 9.07 9.20
C SER A 34 1.84 10.03 8.01
N VAL A 35 1.70 9.51 6.79
CA VAL A 35 1.65 10.34 5.57
C VAL A 35 0.34 11.14 5.58
N PRO A 36 0.36 12.44 5.25
CA PRO A 36 -0.85 13.25 5.17
C PRO A 36 -1.89 12.63 4.22
N ALA A 37 -3.15 12.56 4.66
CA ALA A 37 -4.24 11.99 3.87
C ALA A 37 -4.35 12.62 2.47
N GLN A 38 -4.06 13.92 2.35
CA GLN A 38 -4.06 14.63 1.08
C GLN A 38 -3.12 13.99 0.04
N ALA A 39 -1.93 13.56 0.44
CA ALA A 39 -0.97 12.90 -0.45
C ALA A 39 -1.48 11.53 -0.93
N LEU A 40 -2.22 10.82 -0.06
CA LEU A 40 -2.86 9.54 -0.43
C LEU A 40 -4.01 9.75 -1.40
N ILE A 41 -4.84 10.78 -1.17
CA ILE A 41 -5.98 11.13 -2.04
C ILE A 41 -5.48 11.54 -3.42
N GLU A 42 -4.43 12.36 -3.50
CA GLU A 42 -3.81 12.76 -4.77
C GLU A 42 -3.31 11.55 -5.56
N ARG A 43 -2.76 10.53 -4.87
CA ARG A 43 -2.32 9.28 -5.50
C ARG A 43 -3.46 8.41 -6.04
N LEU A 44 -4.66 8.50 -5.47
CA LEU A 44 -5.85 7.75 -5.88
C LEU A 44 -6.62 8.42 -7.03
N GLY A 45 -6.47 9.73 -7.20
CA GLY A 45 -7.16 10.51 -8.24
C GLY A 45 -6.51 10.47 -9.64
N THR A 46 -5.40 9.74 -9.79
CA THR A 46 -4.67 9.48 -11.06
C THR A 46 -4.84 8.03 -11.48
#